data_AF-F0G4F2-F1
#
_entry.id   AF-F0G4F2-F1
#
_cell.length_a   1.000
_cell.length_b   1.000
_cell.length_c   1.000
_cell.angle_alpha   90.00
_cell.angle_beta   90.00
_cell.angle_gamma   90.00
#
_symmetry.space_group_name_H-M   'P 1'
#
loop_
_entity.id
_entity.type
_entity.pdbx_description
1 polymer ?
#
loop_
_entity_poly.entity_id
_entity_poly.type
_entity_poly.pdbx_seq_one_letter_code
_entity_poly.pdbx_strand_id
1 'polypeptide(L)'
;MSATTASAASPAAEPAPLTGGALALLTVGLALGTFMEVLDTSIANVAVPTISGSLGVATSEGTWVISSYSVASAIAVPLTGWLARRVGEVRLFTLSVLAFTIASAL
;
A
#
# COMPACT_ATOMS: atom_id res chain seq x y z
N MET A 1 -24.92 9.44 -49.67
CA MET A 1 -24.53 10.62 -48.85
C MET A 1 -25.11 10.38 -47.47
N SER A 2 -24.38 10.18 -46.39
CA SER A 2 -22.96 10.37 -46.12
C SER A 2 -22.58 9.46 -44.95
N ALA A 3 -21.42 8.83 -45.02
CA ALA A 3 -20.85 8.05 -43.94
C ALA A 3 -20.50 8.99 -42.78
N THR A 4 -21.11 8.78 -41.61
CA THR A 4 -20.65 9.36 -40.35
C THR A 4 -19.36 8.65 -39.98
N THR A 5 -18.23 9.23 -40.35
CA THR A 5 -16.91 8.79 -39.87
C THR A 5 -16.81 9.12 -38.39
N ALA A 6 -16.91 8.08 -37.54
CA ALA A 6 -16.57 8.18 -36.14
C ALA A 6 -15.08 8.57 -36.02
N SER A 7 -14.82 9.75 -35.47
CA SER A 7 -13.47 10.21 -35.14
C SER A 7 -12.87 9.27 -34.10
N ALA A 8 -11.98 8.37 -34.52
CA ALA A 8 -11.22 7.51 -33.63
C ALA A 8 -10.38 8.41 -32.70
N ALA A 9 -10.63 8.33 -31.40
CA ALA A 9 -9.80 8.99 -30.39
C ALA A 9 -8.37 8.44 -30.51
N SER A 10 -7.38 9.34 -30.66
CA SER A 10 -5.97 8.95 -30.68
C SER A 10 -5.62 8.20 -29.38
N PRO A 11 -4.88 7.07 -29.46
CA PRO A 11 -4.39 6.41 -28.25
C PRO A 11 -3.48 7.40 -27.52
N ALA A 12 -3.80 7.67 -26.25
CA ALA A 12 -2.94 8.45 -25.37
C ALA A 12 -1.55 7.78 -25.37
N ALA A 13 -0.51 8.55 -25.75
CA ALA A 13 0.86 8.05 -25.83
C ALA A 13 1.25 7.38 -24.50
N GLU A 14 1.56 6.09 -24.57
CA GLU A 14 2.02 5.32 -23.41
C GLU A 14 3.32 5.96 -22.87
N PRO A 15 3.43 6.24 -21.56
CA PRO A 15 4.62 6.86 -21.01
C PRO A 15 5.85 5.99 -21.32
N ALA A 16 6.93 6.65 -21.78
CA ALA A 16 8.16 5.94 -22.14
C ALA A 16 8.66 5.11 -20.93
N PRO A 17 9.01 3.83 -21.12
CA PRO A 17 9.45 2.97 -20.04
C PRO A 17 10.70 3.56 -19.37
N LEU A 18 10.69 3.58 -18.03
CA LEU A 18 11.84 4.00 -17.25
C LEU A 18 13.02 3.07 -17.54
N THR A 19 14.23 3.62 -17.70
CA THR A 19 15.44 2.84 -17.99
C THR A 19 16.60 3.27 -17.09
N GLY A 20 17.57 2.37 -16.90
CA GLY A 20 18.79 2.64 -16.12
C GLY A 20 18.52 2.95 -14.64
N GLY A 21 19.17 4.01 -14.13
CA GLY A 21 19.14 4.37 -12.71
C GLY A 21 17.75 4.75 -12.18
N ALA A 22 16.89 5.34 -13.00
CA ALA A 22 15.54 5.72 -12.58
C ALA A 22 14.66 4.49 -12.31
N LEU A 23 14.79 3.43 -13.13
CA LEU A 23 14.08 2.17 -12.91
C LEU A 23 14.61 1.45 -11.66
N ALA A 24 15.92 1.48 -11.43
CA ALA A 24 16.52 0.92 -10.21
C ALA A 24 16.00 1.63 -8.94
N LEU A 25 15.95 2.96 -8.93
CA LEU A 25 15.42 3.73 -7.79
C LEU A 25 13.93 3.46 -7.54
N LEU A 26 13.11 3.40 -8.59
CA LEU A 26 11.70 3.05 -8.46
C LEU A 26 11.52 1.64 -7.91
N THR A 27 12.32 0.68 -8.39
CA THR A 27 12.28 -0.71 -7.92
C THR A 27 12.66 -0.79 -6.44
N VAL A 28 13.71 -0.09 -6.02
CA VAL A 28 14.10 -0.02 -4.61
C VAL A 28 13.01 0.64 -3.76
N GLY A 29 12.41 1.73 -4.23
CA GLY A 29 11.31 2.39 -3.53
C GLY A 29 10.09 1.48 -3.33
N LEU A 30 9.71 0.74 -4.37
CA LEU A 30 8.64 -0.26 -4.28
C LEU A 30 9.02 -1.42 -3.34
N ALA A 31 10.25 -1.93 -3.45
CA ALA A 31 10.74 -3.00 -2.58
C ALA A 31 10.75 -2.59 -1.11
N LEU A 32 11.11 -1.34 -0.80
CA LEU A 32 11.05 -0.79 0.55
C LEU A 32 9.61 -0.68 1.05
N GLY A 33 8.67 -0.26 0.20
CA GLY A 33 7.24 -0.24 0.54
C GLY A 33 6.71 -1.64 0.87
N THR A 34 7.00 -2.64 0.03
CA THR A 34 6.62 -4.03 0.30
C THR A 34 7.31 -4.61 1.53
N PHE A 35 8.58 -4.29 1.73
CA PHE A 35 9.31 -4.70 2.93
C PHE A 35 8.65 -4.16 4.20
N MET A 36 8.22 -2.90 4.18
CA MET A 36 7.53 -2.27 5.32
C MET A 36 6.22 -2.98 5.66
N GLU A 37 5.42 -3.35 4.66
CA GLU A 37 4.17 -4.10 4.84
C GLU A 37 4.40 -5.47 5.50
N VAL A 38 5.46 -6.18 5.11
CA VAL A 38 5.83 -7.47 5.72
C VAL A 38 6.37 -7.28 7.14
N LEU A 39 7.10 -6.20 7.38
CA LEU A 39 7.65 -5.84 8.69
C LEU A 39 6.52 -5.59 9.70
N ASP A 40 5.47 -4.86 9.33
CA ASP A 40 4.30 -4.59 10.20
C ASP A 40 3.59 -5.88 10.63
N THR A 41 3.40 -6.79 9.66
CA THR A 41 2.81 -8.11 9.92
C THR A 41 3.66 -8.91 10.91
N SER A 42 4.99 -8.83 10.78
CA SER A 42 5.92 -9.53 11.65
C SER A 42 5.93 -8.95 13.07
N ILE A 43 5.90 -7.63 13.22
CA ILE A 43 5.80 -6.96 14.52
C ILE A 43 4.54 -7.39 15.26
N ALA A 44 3.38 -7.39 14.59
CA ALA A 44 2.12 -7.81 15.20
C ALA A 44 2.22 -9.25 15.73
N ASN A 45 2.75 -10.18 14.93
CA ASN A 45 2.92 -11.58 15.32
C ASN A 45 3.88 -11.77 16.52
N VAL A 46 4.93 -10.96 16.61
CA VAL A 46 5.90 -11.01 17.72
C VAL A 46 5.37 -10.31 18.99
N ALA A 47 4.58 -9.25 18.84
CA ALA A 47 4.09 -8.45 19.97
C ALA A 47 2.89 -9.10 20.70
N VAL A 48 2.07 -9.89 19.99
CA VAL A 48 0.86 -10.50 20.55
C VAL A 48 1.11 -11.29 21.86
N PRO A 49 2.08 -12.19 21.96
CA PRO A 49 2.36 -12.90 23.21
C PRO A 49 2.78 -11.98 24.35
N THR A 50 3.61 -10.97 24.07
CA THR A 50 4.09 -9.99 25.07
C THR A 50 2.95 -9.11 25.59
N ILE A 51 2.11 -8.59 24.70
CA ILE A 51 0.93 -7.77 25.07
C ILE A 51 -0.04 -8.61 25.91
N SER A 52 -0.33 -9.83 25.47
CA SER A 52 -1.22 -10.76 26.18
C SER A 52 -0.69 -11.09 27.59
N GLY A 53 0.62 -11.33 27.71
CA GLY A 53 1.28 -11.56 29.00
C GLY A 53 1.26 -10.33 29.93
N SER A 54 1.40 -9.13 29.38
CA SER A 54 1.38 -7.87 30.15
C SER A 54 -0.02 -7.51 30.66
N LEU A 55 -1.07 -7.87 29.93
CA LEU A 55 -2.46 -7.58 30.27
C LEU A 55 -3.15 -8.73 31.02
N GLY A 56 -2.48 -9.88 31.19
CA GLY A 56 -3.04 -11.06 31.85
C GLY A 56 -4.15 -11.74 31.06
N VAL A 57 -4.17 -11.56 29.73
CA VAL A 57 -5.25 -12.04 28.86
C VAL A 57 -4.76 -13.20 27.99
N ALA A 58 -5.68 -14.07 27.55
CA ALA A 58 -5.33 -15.23 26.74
C ALA A 58 -4.76 -14.81 25.37
N THR A 59 -3.71 -15.48 24.90
CA THR A 59 -3.08 -15.21 23.58
C THR A 59 -4.03 -15.37 22.39
N SER A 60 -5.12 -16.12 22.58
CA SER A 60 -6.22 -16.20 21.62
C SER A 60 -6.89 -14.85 21.36
N GLU A 61 -6.92 -13.94 22.35
CA GLU A 61 -7.40 -12.57 22.15
C GLU A 61 -6.46 -11.75 21.28
N GLY A 62 -5.14 -11.90 21.46
CA GLY A 62 -4.16 -11.27 20.57
C GLY A 62 -4.19 -11.83 19.13
N THR A 63 -4.69 -13.04 18.92
CA THR A 63 -4.86 -13.62 17.57
C THR A 63 -5.92 -12.86 16.74
N TRP A 64 -6.91 -12.24 17.39
CA TRP A 64 -7.87 -11.37 16.69
C TRP A 64 -7.20 -10.13 16.09
N VAL A 65 -6.10 -9.64 16.68
CA VAL A 65 -5.32 -8.53 16.12
C VAL A 65 -4.77 -8.89 14.74
N ILE A 66 -4.23 -10.10 14.59
CA ILE A 66 -3.67 -10.58 13.31
C ILE A 66 -4.78 -10.73 12.26
N SER A 67 -5.92 -11.27 12.66
CA SER A 67 -7.07 -11.45 11.77
C SER A 67 -7.66 -10.10 11.34
N SER A 68 -7.81 -9.15 12.27
CA SER A 68 -8.26 -7.79 11.99
C SER A 68 -7.29 -7.03 11.08
N TYR A 69 -5.97 -7.17 11.30
CA TYR A 69 -4.95 -6.61 10.41
C TYR A 69 -5.10 -7.16 8.99
N SER A 70 -5.26 -8.48 8.84
CA SER A 70 -5.43 -9.11 7.52
C SER A 70 -6.67 -8.60 6.78
N VAL A 71 -7.79 -8.42 7.49
CA VAL A 71 -9.02 -7.85 6.92
C VAL A 71 -8.82 -6.37 6.54
N ALA A 72 -8.16 -5.59 7.39
CA ALA A 72 -7.85 -4.19 7.09
C ALA A 72 -6.96 -4.06 5.84
N SER A 73 -5.90 -4.87 5.73
CA SER A 73 -5.02 -4.89 4.55
C SER A 73 -5.77 -5.31 3.29
N ALA A 74 -6.68 -6.28 3.37
CA ALA A 74 -7.51 -6.70 2.23
C ALA A 74 -8.43 -5.57 1.74
N ILE A 75 -8.99 -4.76 2.65
CA ILE A 75 -9.81 -3.59 2.31
C ILE A 75 -8.92 -2.46 1.74
N ALA A 76 -7.69 -2.32 2.24
CA ALA A 76 -6.77 -1.28 1.82
C ALA A 76 -6.36 -1.39 0.35
N VAL A 77 -6.28 -2.59 -0.23
CA VAL A 77 -5.90 -2.79 -1.65
C VAL A 77 -6.85 -2.08 -2.63
N PRO A 78 -8.17 -2.38 -2.67
CA PRO A 78 -9.08 -1.69 -3.58
C PRO A 78 -9.26 -0.21 -3.22
N LEU A 79 -9.19 0.13 -1.93
CA LEU A 79 -9.28 1.51 -1.45
C LEU A 79 -8.12 2.34 -2.00
N THR A 80 -6.88 1.82 -1.92
CA THR A 80 -5.69 2.46 -2.45
C THR A 80 -5.80 2.65 -3.96
N GLY A 81 -6.31 1.67 -4.69
CA GLY A 81 -6.55 1.81 -6.13
C GLY A 81 -7.56 2.91 -6.48
N TRP A 82 -8.64 3.04 -5.70
CA TRP A 82 -9.60 4.14 -5.88
C TRP A 82 -9.00 5.50 -5.49
N LEU A 83 -8.25 5.54 -4.39
CA LEU A 83 -7.67 6.77 -3.86
C LEU A 83 -6.52 7.27 -4.75
N ALA A 84 -5.74 6.35 -5.35
CA ALA A 84 -4.71 6.66 -6.32
C ALA A 84 -5.30 7.35 -7.56
N ARG A 85 -6.44 6.86 -8.07
CA ARG A 85 -7.16 7.50 -9.18
C ARG A 85 -7.71 8.88 -8.83
N ARG A 86 -8.08 9.11 -7.57
CA ARG A 86 -8.70 10.37 -7.12
C ARG A 86 -7.68 11.44 -6.72
N VAL A 87 -6.59 11.06 -6.05
CA VAL A 87 -5.61 11.97 -5.43
C VAL A 87 -4.30 12.05 -6.23
N GLY A 88 -4.03 11.04 -7.06
CA GLY A 88 -2.79 10.85 -7.81
C GLY A 88 -1.82 9.91 -7.07
N GLU A 89 -1.22 8.97 -7.80
CA GLU A 89 -0.34 7.91 -7.27
C GLU A 89 0.84 8.45 -6.44
N VAL A 90 1.58 9.42 -6.99
CA VAL A 90 2.78 9.97 -6.33
C VAL A 90 2.42 10.73 -5.06
N ARG A 91 1.33 11.50 -5.08
CA ARG A 91 0.85 12.24 -3.91
C ARG A 91 0.40 11.29 -2.82
N LEU A 92 -0.37 10.24 -3.19
CA LEU A 92 -0.84 9.24 -2.25
C LEU A 92 0.34 8.48 -1.61
N PHE A 93 1.30 8.04 -2.41
CA PHE A 93 2.50 7.36 -1.91
C PHE A 93 3.27 8.22 -0.89
N THR A 94 3.53 9.48 -1.24
CA THR A 94 4.27 10.41 -0.36
C THR A 94 3.53 10.65 0.95
N LEU A 95 2.20 10.84 0.90
CA LEU A 95 1.37 11.10 2.06
C LEU A 95 1.31 9.87 2.98
N SER A 96 1.20 8.67 2.41
CA SER A 96 1.25 7.41 3.16
C SER A 96 2.59 7.22 3.86
N VAL A 97 3.72 7.48 3.18
CA VAL A 97 5.06 7.39 3.78
C VAL A 97 5.22 8.39 4.94
N LEU A 98 4.75 9.62 4.76
CA LEU A 98 4.77 10.65 5.82
C LEU A 98 3.90 10.24 7.02
N ALA A 99 2.67 9.81 6.78
CA ALA A 99 1.76 9.38 7.83
C ALA A 99 2.32 8.20 8.62
N PHE A 100 2.90 7.21 7.92
CA PHE A 100 3.55 6.07 8.55
C PHE A 100 4.75 6.49 9.41
N THR A 101 5.61 7.36 8.89
CA THR A 101 6.79 7.85 9.61
C THR A 101 6.41 8.54 10.91
N ILE A 102 5.35 9.37 10.88
CA ILE A 102 4.83 10.04 12.07
C ILE A 102 4.24 9.03 13.05
N ALA A 103 3.42 8.09 12.56
CA ALA A 103 2.79 7.07 13.40
C ALA A 103 3.80 6.13 14.07
N SER A 104 4.91 5.82 13.39
CA SER A 104 6.00 4.98 13.95
C SER A 104 6.86 5.72 14.99
N ALA A 105 6.90 7.06 14.92
CA ALA A 105 7.69 7.86 15.85
C ALA A 105 6.94 8.19 17.16
N LEU A 106 5.61 8.03 17.17
CA LEU A 106 4.73 8.19 18.34
C LEU A 106 4.64 6.89 19.14
#